data_AF-A0A382V6Y5-F1
#
_entry.id   AF-A0A382V6Y5-F1
#
_cell.length_a   1.000
_cell.length_b   1.000
_cell.length_c   1.000
_cell.angle_alpha   90.00
_cell.angle_beta   90.00
_cell.angle_gamma   90.00
#
_symmetry.space_group_name_H-M   'P 1'
#
loop_
_entity.id
_entity.type
_entity.pdbx_description
1 polymer ?
#
loop_
_entity_poly.entity_id
_entity_poly.type
_entity_poly.pdbx_seq_one_letter_code
_entity_poly.pdbx_strand_id
1 'polypeptide(L)' 'MSTKPESFESQKKNWKKSVDSSSKRDYNFDTLSGDSLDVLYYPEHPNEDYIEQIGFPGEFPYTRGIHSNLY' A
#
# COMPACT_ATOMS: atom_id res chain seq x y z
N MET A 1 -17.04 20.13 -1.22
CA MET A 1 -17.29 18.81 -1.83
C MET A 1 -16.66 17.77 -0.89
N SER A 2 -17.47 17.13 -0.03
CA SER A 2 -16.95 16.08 0.86
C SER A 2 -16.78 14.81 0.04
N THR A 3 -15.54 14.50 -0.31
CA THR A 3 -15.19 13.21 -0.92
C THR A 3 -15.41 12.16 0.17
N LYS A 4 -16.41 11.27 0.00
CA LYS A 4 -16.56 10.09 0.86
C LYS A 4 -15.22 9.33 0.85
N PRO A 5 -14.69 8.89 2.00
CA PRO A 5 -13.53 8.01 1.99
C PRO A 5 -13.90 6.77 1.17
N GLU A 6 -13.12 6.48 0.13
CA GLU A 6 -13.26 5.23 -0.59
C GLU A 6 -13.07 4.07 0.40
N SER A 7 -13.92 3.05 0.30
CA SER A 7 -13.77 1.84 1.13
C SER A 7 -12.35 1.28 1.01
N PHE A 8 -11.81 0.75 2.10
CA PHE A 8 -10.47 0.15 2.18
C PHE A 8 -10.17 -0.78 1.00
N GLU A 9 -11.15 -1.62 0.61
CA GLU A 9 -11.00 -2.56 -0.50
C GLU A 9 -10.88 -1.88 -1.88
N SER A 10 -11.50 -0.71 -2.07
CA SER A 10 -11.37 0.08 -3.31
C SER A 10 -9.96 0.64 -3.44
N GLN A 11 -9.47 1.29 -2.39
CA GLN A 11 -8.11 1.87 -2.36
C GLN A 11 -7.06 0.78 -2.48
N LYS A 12 -7.22 -0.34 -1.77
CA LYS A 12 -6.34 -1.50 -1.91
C LYS A 12 -6.24 -2.00 -3.35
N LYS A 13 -7.37 -2.06 -4.07
CA LYS A 13 -7.40 -2.48 -5.47
C LYS A 13 -6.69 -1.47 -6.38
N ASN A 14 -6.85 -0.18 -6.12
CA ASN A 14 -6.19 0.88 -6.87
C ASN A 14 -4.68 0.89 -6.61
N TRP A 15 -4.26 0.87 -5.35
CA TRP A 15 -2.88 0.75 -4.92
C TRP A 15 -2.20 -0.47 -5.56
N LYS A 16 -2.83 -1.64 -5.54
CA LYS A 16 -2.26 -2.86 -6.13
C LYS A 16 -1.96 -2.70 -7.62
N LYS A 17 -2.86 -2.08 -8.39
CA LYS A 17 -2.61 -1.76 -9.81
C LYS A 17 -1.41 -0.82 -9.98
N SER A 18 -1.30 0.18 -9.11
CA SER A 18 -0.18 1.14 -9.11
C SER A 18 1.15 0.50 -8.72
N VAL A 19 1.15 -0.51 -7.85
CA VAL A 19 2.35 -1.30 -7.54
C VAL A 19 2.76 -2.16 -8.74
N ASP A 20 1.81 -2.81 -9.39
CA ASP A 20 2.07 -3.68 -10.54
C ASP A 20 2.59 -2.91 -11.76
N SER A 21 2.20 -1.64 -11.92
CA SER A 21 2.72 -0.76 -12.97
C SER A 21 4.04 -0.07 -12.63
N SER A 22 4.51 -0.16 -11.39
CA SER A 22 5.76 0.47 -10.95
C SER A 22 6.98 -0.37 -11.34
N SER A 23 8.09 0.30 -11.59
CA SER A 23 9.38 -0.35 -11.80
C SER A 23 9.78 -1.15 -10.57
N LYS A 24 10.14 -2.43 -10.75
CA LYS A 24 10.65 -3.28 -9.67
C LYS A 24 12.16 -3.38 -9.78
N ARG A 25 12.86 -3.28 -8.65
CA ARG A 25 14.30 -3.51 -8.60
C ARG A 25 14.59 -5.02 -8.71
N ASP A 26 15.62 -5.36 -9.46
CA ASP A 26 16.16 -6.73 -9.52
C ASP A 26 16.97 -7.02 -8.25
N TYR A 27 16.27 -7.53 -7.22
CA TYR A 27 16.85 -7.85 -5.92
C TYR A 27 16.09 -8.99 -5.24
N ASN A 28 16.77 -9.76 -4.38
CA ASN A 28 16.12 -10.77 -3.56
C ASN A 28 15.54 -10.15 -2.29
N PHE A 29 14.21 -10.16 -2.17
CA PHE A 29 13.49 -9.65 -0.99
C PHE A 29 13.13 -10.74 0.03
N ASP A 30 13.58 -11.98 -0.19
CA ASP A 30 13.35 -13.07 0.77
C ASP A 30 14.09 -12.82 2.09
N THR A 31 13.52 -13.31 3.19
CA THR A 31 14.17 -13.30 4.50
C THR A 31 15.37 -14.25 4.54
N LEU A 32 16.18 -14.16 5.61
CA LEU A 32 17.29 -15.10 5.84
C LEU A 32 16.84 -16.57 5.98
N SER A 33 15.57 -16.80 6.32
CA SER A 33 14.96 -18.13 6.40
C SER A 33 14.43 -18.63 5.05
N GLY A 34 14.42 -17.78 4.02
CA GLY A 34 13.92 -18.09 2.67
C GLY A 34 12.45 -17.75 2.43
N ASP A 35 11.82 -16.96 3.30
CA ASP A 35 10.42 -16.57 3.14
C ASP A 35 10.30 -15.30 2.28
N SER A 36 9.43 -15.31 1.27
CA SER A 36 9.18 -14.13 0.45
C SER A 36 8.39 -13.06 1.21
N LEU A 37 8.82 -11.80 1.06
CA LEU A 37 8.18 -10.64 1.68
C LEU A 37 7.20 -9.96 0.71
N ASP A 38 6.04 -9.58 1.24
CA ASP A 38 5.09 -8.74 0.54
C ASP A 38 5.51 -7.26 0.60
N VAL A 39 5.07 -6.48 -0.40
CA VAL A 39 5.36 -5.05 -0.50
C VAL A 39 4.79 -4.25 0.68
N LEU A 40 3.63 -4.66 1.20
CA LEU A 40 2.96 -3.96 2.30
C LEU A 40 2.11 -4.92 3.13
N TYR A 41 2.29 -4.84 4.44
CA TYR A 41 1.42 -5.47 5.43
C TYR A 41 0.46 -4.44 6.04
N TYR A 42 -0.75 -4.87 6.35
CA TYR A 42 -1.82 -4.06 6.92
C TYR A 42 -2.71 -4.89 7.85
N PRO A 43 -3.46 -4.25 8.78
CA PRO A 43 -4.34 -4.96 9.71
C PRO A 43 -5.41 -5.80 8.99
N GLU A 44 -5.80 -6.94 9.57
CA GLU A 44 -6.91 -7.76 9.05
C GLU A 44 -8.26 -7.01 9.08
N HIS A 45 -8.44 -6.15 10.08
CA HIS A 45 -9.63 -5.34 10.28
C HIS A 45 -9.26 -3.85 10.40
N PRO A 46 -9.00 -3.17 9.26
CA PRO A 46 -8.70 -1.74 9.25
C PRO A 46 -9.97 -0.95 9.58
N ASN A 47 -9.84 0.06 10.45
CA ASN A 47 -10.90 1.01 10.75
C ASN A 47 -10.84 2.22 9.77
N GLU A 48 -11.81 3.12 9.87
CA GLU A 48 -11.86 4.32 9.01
C GLU A 48 -10.65 5.24 9.22
N ASP A 49 -10.21 5.41 10.48
CA ASP A 49 -9.03 6.21 10.81
C ASP A 49 -7.76 5.73 10.12
N TYR A 50 -7.61 4.42 9.94
CA TYR A 50 -6.46 3.85 9.24
C TYR A 50 -6.38 4.35 7.80
N ILE A 51 -7.50 4.41 7.10
CA ILE A 51 -7.54 4.90 5.72
C ILE A 51 -7.30 6.41 5.67
N GLU A 52 -7.92 7.18 6.56
CA GLU A 52 -7.84 8.64 6.53
C GLU A 52 -6.46 9.17 6.98
N GLN A 53 -5.81 8.50 7.93
CA GLN A 53 -4.57 8.97 8.54
C GLN A 53 -3.32 8.24 8.03
N ILE A 54 -3.42 6.97 7.65
CA ILE A 54 -2.26 6.17 7.23
C ILE A 54 -2.32 5.87 5.73
N GLY A 55 -3.46 5.36 5.25
CA GLY A 55 -3.72 5.05 3.84
C GLY A 55 -2.77 4.02 3.23
N PHE A 56 -2.79 3.92 1.90
CA PHE A 56 -1.84 3.12 1.13
C PHE A 56 -0.66 4.00 0.64
N PRO A 57 0.56 3.44 0.49
CA PRO A 57 1.68 4.15 -0.12
C PRO A 57 1.33 4.67 -1.52
N GLY A 58 1.80 5.86 -1.88
CA GLY A 58 1.51 6.46 -3.18
C GLY A 58 0.10 7.03 -3.33
N GLU A 59 -0.70 7.03 -2.27
CA GLU A 59 -2.03 7.65 -2.21
C GLU A 59 -2.09 8.63 -1.03
N PHE A 60 -2.98 9.64 -1.08
CA PHE A 60 -3.21 10.55 0.05
C PHE A 60 -3.62 9.74 1.30
N PRO A 61 -3.12 10.05 2.52
CA PRO A 61 -2.31 11.23 2.91
C PRO A 61 -0.79 11.10 2.69
N TYR A 62 -0.33 10.11 1.92
CA TYR A 62 1.08 9.86 1.63
C TYR A 62 1.94 9.62 2.87
N THR A 63 1.33 9.22 3.99
CA THR A 63 2.03 9.00 5.26
C THR A 63 3.05 7.86 5.16
N ARG A 64 2.83 6.91 4.24
CA ARG A 64 3.75 5.81 3.93
C ARG A 64 4.70 6.10 2.76
N GLY A 65 4.70 7.32 2.24
CA GLY A 65 5.53 7.73 1.12
C GLY A 65 4.73 7.95 -0.18
N ILE A 66 5.38 8.60 -1.14
CA ILE A 66 4.80 9.05 -2.41
C ILE A 66 4.80 7.98 -3.52
N HIS A 67 5.54 6.90 -3.33
CA HIS A 67 5.63 5.80 -4.30
C HIS A 67 4.80 4.61 -3.83
N SER A 68 4.01 4.03 -4.72
CA SER A 68 3.14 2.88 -4.44
C SER A 68 3.93 1.64 -4.05
N ASN A 69 5.08 1.41 -4.69
CA ASN A 69 5.94 0.25 -4.49
C ASN A 69 7.00 0.45 -3.39
N LEU A 70 7.05 1.62 -2.74
CA LEU A 70 8.09 1.95 -1.76
C LEU A 70 9.53 1.83 -2.29
N TYR A 71 9.75 1.99 -3.62
CA TYR A 71 11.01 1.93 -4.42
C TYR A 71 11.18 0.72 -5.34
#